data_AF-A0A940HRW3-F1
#
_entry.id   AF-A0A940HRW3-F1
#
_cell.length_a   1.000
_cell.length_b   1.000
_cell.length_c   1.000
_cell.angle_alpha   90.00
_cell.angle_beta   90.00
_cell.angle_gamma   90.00
#
_symmetry.space_group_name_H-M   'P 1'
#
loop_
_entity.id
_entity.type
_entity.pdbx_description
1 polymer ?
#
loop_
_entity_poly.entity_id
_entity_poly.type
_entity_poly.pdbx_seq_one_letter_code
_entity_poly.pdbx_strand_id
1 'polypeptide(L)'
;AYIRAHAIEYFDSTPIDCTVKLPVVIPQAEISGEKRRNIFLSIKEALNNAMKHSQASQLSIEITTRDNRLTVKIADNGVGIDTEKLRRFGNGLSNMKRRMELIGGSFQVENHQGAVLLFELPL
;
A
#
# COMPACT_ATOMS: atom_id res chain seq x y z
N ALA A 1 14.32 -4.62 -6.13
CA ALA A 1 13.03 -4.47 -6.85
C ALA A 1 12.48 -3.06 -6.58
N TYR A 2 12.14 -2.31 -7.63
CA TYR A 2 11.81 -0.87 -7.64
C TYR A 2 11.00 -0.32 -6.44
N ILE A 3 10.03 -1.07 -5.92
CA ILE A 3 9.21 -0.67 -4.76
C ILE A 3 10.04 -0.48 -3.48
N ARG A 4 11.01 -1.35 -3.20
CA ARG A 4 11.85 -1.24 -1.99
C ARG A 4 12.75 -0.01 -2.03
N ALA A 5 13.40 0.24 -3.18
CA ALA A 5 14.24 1.41 -3.34
C ALA A 5 13.42 2.69 -3.19
N HIS A 6 12.26 2.78 -3.86
CA HIS A 6 11.40 3.94 -3.76
C HIS A 6 10.84 4.15 -2.34
N ALA A 7 10.42 3.09 -1.64
CA ALA A 7 9.92 3.22 -0.28
C ALA A 7 11.01 3.71 0.68
N ILE A 8 12.22 3.13 0.61
CA ILE A 8 13.34 3.55 1.45
C ILE A 8 13.70 5.02 1.16
N GLU A 9 13.90 5.39 -0.10
CA GLU A 9 14.18 6.78 -0.50
C GLU A 9 13.08 7.76 -0.03
N TYR A 10 11.82 7.33 -0.06
CA TYR A 10 10.70 8.18 0.32
C TYR A 10 10.65 8.50 1.83
N PHE A 11 11.14 7.57 2.67
CA PHE A 11 11.14 7.71 4.13
C PHE A 11 12.51 8.05 4.73
N ASP A 12 13.60 8.00 3.96
CA ASP A 12 14.99 8.23 4.41
C ASP A 12 15.20 9.59 5.11
N SER A 13 14.41 10.60 4.73
CA SER A 13 14.47 11.95 5.30
C SER A 13 13.26 12.28 6.18
N THR A 14 12.60 11.25 6.74
CA THR A 14 11.35 11.37 7.48
C THR A 14 11.47 10.74 8.86
N PRO A 15 10.63 11.14 9.84
CA PRO A 15 10.66 10.54 11.17
C PRO A 15 10.05 9.12 11.22
N ILE A 16 9.56 8.59 10.10
CA ILE A 16 8.91 7.27 10.04
C ILE A 16 9.96 6.23 9.66
N ASP A 17 10.19 5.27 10.55
CA ASP A 17 11.01 4.09 10.24
C ASP A 17 10.23 3.13 9.33
N CYS A 18 10.72 2.93 8.10
CA CYS A 18 10.04 2.16 7.07
C CYS A 18 10.74 0.83 6.82
N THR A 19 10.03 -0.27 7.07
CA THR A 19 10.52 -1.63 6.80
C THR A 19 9.83 -2.22 5.57
N VAL A 20 10.60 -2.85 4.69
CA VAL A 20 10.07 -3.49 3.47
C VAL A 20 10.43 -4.96 3.45
N LYS A 21 9.41 -5.82 3.57
CA LYS A 21 9.51 -7.27 3.41
C LYS A 21 9.06 -7.65 2.00
N LEU A 22 10.01 -8.08 1.18
CA LEU A 22 9.75 -8.60 -0.15
C LEU A 22 9.78 -10.13 -0.13
N PRO A 23 8.96 -10.81 -0.95
CA PRO A 23 9.10 -12.24 -1.11
C PRO A 23 10.38 -12.50 -1.91
N VAL A 24 11.00 -13.66 -1.66
CA VAL A 24 12.27 -14.05 -2.30
C VAL A 24 12.09 -14.19 -3.83
N VAL A 25 10.89 -14.52 -4.29
CA VAL A 25 10.54 -14.64 -5.71
C VAL A 25 9.18 -13.98 -5.94
N ILE A 26 9.13 -12.98 -6.83
CA ILE A 26 7.88 -12.51 -7.43
C ILE A 26 7.87 -13.07 -8.86
N PRO A 27 6.87 -13.85 -9.27
CA PRO A 27 6.76 -14.31 -10.65
C PRO A 27 6.72 -13.09 -11.59
N GLN A 28 7.85 -12.78 -12.25
CA GLN A 28 7.92 -11.64 -13.19
C GLN A 28 7.02 -11.86 -14.41
N ALA A 29 6.66 -13.12 -14.68
CA ALA A 29 5.96 -13.56 -15.89
C ALA A 29 4.43 -13.32 -15.88
N GLU A 30 3.81 -12.98 -14.75
CA GLU A 30 2.33 -12.99 -14.61
C GLU A 30 1.69 -11.59 -14.46
N ILE A 31 2.48 -10.53 -14.23
CA ILE A 31 1.92 -9.19 -13.96
C ILE A 31 2.05 -8.29 -15.18
N SER A 32 0.91 -8.00 -15.83
CA SER A 32 0.82 -7.05 -16.95
C SER A 32 1.34 -5.64 -16.57
N GLY A 33 1.77 -4.86 -17.56
CA GLY A 33 2.25 -3.49 -17.34
C GLY A 33 1.19 -2.58 -16.68
N GLU A 34 -0.08 -2.78 -17.05
CA GLU A 34 -1.21 -2.07 -16.44
C GLU A 34 -1.41 -2.44 -14.97
N LYS A 35 -1.39 -3.74 -14.64
CA LYS A 35 -1.45 -4.24 -13.25
C LYS A 35 -0.32 -3.61 -12.42
N ARG A 36 0.92 -3.65 -12.93
CA ARG A 36 2.12 -3.09 -12.28
C ARG A 36 2.01 -1.59 -12.04
N ARG A 37 1.49 -0.84 -13.01
CA ARG A 37 1.32 0.61 -12.90
C ARG A 37 0.28 0.97 -11.84
N ASN A 38 -0.89 0.34 -11.88
CA ASN A 38 -1.98 0.66 -10.96
C ASN A 38 -1.64 0.28 -9.51
N ILE A 39 -1.04 -0.90 -9.26
CA ILE A 39 -0.59 -1.26 -7.90
C ILE A 39 0.47 -0.29 -7.38
N PHE A 40 1.42 0.11 -8.23
CA PHE A 40 2.46 1.07 -7.84
C PHE A 40 1.88 2.45 -7.47
N LEU A 41 0.94 2.97 -8.26
CA LEU A 41 0.28 4.24 -7.95
C LEU A 41 -0.58 4.16 -6.69
N SER A 42 -1.18 3.00 -6.40
CA SER A 42 -1.90 2.77 -5.15
C SER A 42 -0.97 2.71 -3.94
N ILE A 43 0.16 1.99 -4.04
CA ILE A 43 1.18 1.98 -2.98
C ILE A 43 1.70 3.40 -2.73
N LYS A 44 2.04 4.16 -3.78
CA LYS A 44 2.53 5.54 -3.65
C LYS A 44 1.52 6.44 -2.91
N GLU A 45 0.24 6.32 -3.24
CA GLU A 45 -0.83 7.06 -2.56
C GLU A 45 -0.94 6.65 -1.08
N ALA A 46 -0.83 5.36 -0.76
CA ALA A 46 -0.82 4.87 0.61
C ALA A 46 0.35 5.44 1.43
N LEU A 47 1.57 5.46 0.86
CA LEU A 47 2.75 6.03 1.52
C LEU A 47 2.60 7.54 1.75
N ASN A 48 2.06 8.27 0.77
CA ASN A 48 1.75 9.69 0.92
C ASN A 48 0.75 9.94 2.05
N ASN A 49 -0.29 9.10 2.15
CA ASN A 49 -1.32 9.23 3.19
C ASN A 49 -0.74 8.94 4.57
N ALA A 50 0.08 7.90 4.71
CA ALA A 50 0.77 7.62 5.96
C ALA A 50 1.65 8.81 6.39
N MET A 51 2.48 9.32 5.48
CA MET A 51 3.33 10.49 5.73
C MET A 51 2.58 11.73 6.19
N LYS A 52 1.44 12.03 5.57
CA LYS A 52 0.68 13.27 5.84
C LYS A 52 -0.27 13.16 7.02
N HIS A 53 -0.76 11.97 7.33
CA HIS A 53 -1.93 11.81 8.18
C HIS A 53 -1.76 10.82 9.35
N SER A 54 -0.85 9.86 9.26
CA SER A 54 -0.79 8.77 10.27
C SER A 54 -0.27 9.23 11.63
N GLN A 55 0.62 10.24 11.68
CA GLN A 55 1.45 10.52 12.87
C GLN A 55 2.19 9.28 13.40
N ALA A 56 2.40 8.28 12.54
CA ALA A 56 3.11 7.06 12.86
C ALA A 56 4.60 7.35 13.08
N SER A 57 5.25 6.49 13.85
CA SER A 57 6.72 6.41 13.93
C SER A 57 7.27 5.22 13.15
N GLN A 58 6.41 4.27 12.79
CA GLN A 58 6.79 3.05 12.10
C GLN A 58 5.78 2.73 10.99
N LEU A 59 6.31 2.26 9.86
CA LEU A 59 5.54 1.75 8.75
C LEU A 59 6.18 0.46 8.21
N SER A 60 5.34 -0.50 7.85
CA SER A 60 5.77 -1.75 7.23
C SER A 60 5.06 -1.95 5.90
N ILE A 61 5.83 -2.41 4.91
CA ILE A 61 5.33 -2.85 3.61
C ILE A 61 5.69 -4.33 3.49
N GLU A 62 4.68 -5.17 3.38
CA GLU A 62 4.85 -6.60 3.17
C GLU A 62 4.24 -7.00 1.84
N ILE A 63 5.03 -7.64 0.99
CA ILE A 63 4.59 -8.19 -0.28
C ILE A 63 4.69 -9.71 -0.20
N THR A 64 3.61 -10.40 -0.50
CA THR A 64 3.56 -11.86 -0.53
C THR A 64 2.89 -12.36 -1.80
N THR A 65 3.25 -13.57 -2.21
CA THR A 65 2.62 -14.27 -3.33
C THR A 65 2.20 -15.66 -2.86
N ARG A 66 0.90 -15.94 -2.87
CA ARG A 66 0.34 -17.22 -2.44
C ARG A 66 -0.92 -17.51 -3.26
N ASP A 67 -1.18 -18.78 -3.59
CA ASP A 67 -2.43 -19.22 -4.22
C ASP A 67 -2.79 -18.42 -5.50
N ASN A 68 -1.80 -18.16 -6.36
CA ASN A 68 -1.93 -17.34 -7.58
C ASN A 68 -2.43 -15.90 -7.32
N ARG A 69 -2.08 -15.33 -6.17
CA ARG A 69 -2.41 -13.97 -5.78
C ARG A 69 -1.18 -13.24 -5.26
N LEU A 70 -1.06 -11.98 -5.66
CA LEU A 70 -0.16 -10.99 -5.09
C LEU A 70 -0.92 -10.25 -3.99
N THR A 71 -0.36 -10.22 -2.79
CA THR A 71 -0.88 -9.43 -1.68
C THR A 71 0.16 -8.40 -1.29
N VAL A 72 -0.25 -7.14 -1.17
CA VAL A 72 0.54 -6.06 -0.61
C VAL A 72 -0.17 -5.53 0.62
N LYS A 73 0.49 -5.63 1.77
CA LYS A 73 0.02 -5.10 3.04
C LYS A 73 0.88 -3.90 3.42
N ILE A 74 0.26 -2.76 3.69
CA ILE A 74 0.91 -1.58 4.25
C ILE A 74 0.29 -1.32 5.60
N ALA A 75 1.10 -1.33 6.66
CA ALA A 75 0.62 -1.10 8.01
C ALA A 75 1.49 -0.07 8.73
N ASP A 76 0.84 0.88 9.41
CA ASP A 76 1.49 1.86 10.29
C ASP A 76 1.00 1.73 11.74
N ASN A 77 1.74 2.34 12.67
CA ASN A 77 1.39 2.39 14.09
C ASN A 77 0.80 3.75 14.50
N GLY A 78 0.18 4.46 13.56
CA GLY A 78 -0.32 5.82 13.75
C GLY A 78 -1.69 5.90 14.42
N VAL A 79 -2.38 7.01 14.19
CA VAL A 79 -3.73 7.28 14.73
C VAL A 79 -4.85 6.53 13.99
N GLY A 80 -4.51 5.77 12.95
CA GLY A 80 -5.46 5.11 12.07
C GLY A 80 -6.15 6.07 11.11
N ILE A 81 -7.17 5.55 10.41
CA ILE A 81 -7.91 6.25 9.38
C ILE A 81 -9.27 6.71 9.91
N ASP A 82 -9.45 8.03 9.95
CA ASP A 82 -10.75 8.66 10.25
C ASP A 82 -11.67 8.58 9.03
N THR A 83 -12.55 7.58 9.04
CA THR A 83 -13.52 7.32 7.97
C THR A 83 -14.57 8.42 7.83
N GLU A 84 -14.85 9.21 8.87
CA GLU A 84 -15.81 10.31 8.80
C GLU A 84 -15.21 11.51 8.07
N LYS A 85 -13.95 11.86 8.34
CA LYS A 85 -13.22 12.89 7.57
C LYS A 85 -13.08 12.53 6.09
N LEU A 86 -12.83 11.26 5.79
CA LEU A 86 -12.66 10.78 4.42
C LEU A 86 -13.92 10.94 3.57
N ARG A 87 -15.11 10.73 4.13
CA ARG A 87 -16.37 10.94 3.40
C ARG A 87 -16.54 12.39 2.92
N ARG A 88 -15.90 13.35 3.59
CA ARG A 88 -16.04 14.78 3.29
C ARG A 88 -14.94 15.33 2.37
N PHE A 89 -13.72 14.78 2.40
CA PHE A 89 -12.56 15.38 1.71
C PHE A 89 -11.56 14.38 1.08
N GLY A 90 -11.78 13.06 1.22
CA GLY A 90 -10.78 12.04 0.94
C GLY A 90 -10.94 11.31 -0.40
N ASN A 91 -10.28 11.80 -1.45
CA ASN A 91 -10.25 11.09 -2.74
C ASN A 91 -9.22 9.94 -2.80
N GLY A 92 -8.22 9.93 -1.92
CA GLY A 92 -7.08 8.99 -1.98
C GLY A 92 -7.50 7.52 -1.88
N LEU A 93 -8.29 7.16 -0.84
CA LEU A 93 -8.77 5.78 -0.67
C LEU A 93 -9.70 5.33 -1.80
N SER A 94 -10.60 6.21 -2.26
CA SER A 94 -11.51 5.92 -3.37
C SER A 94 -10.74 5.68 -4.68
N ASN A 95 -9.70 6.48 -4.94
CA ASN A 95 -8.83 6.31 -6.09
C ASN A 95 -8.05 4.99 -6.03
N MET A 96 -7.54 4.62 -4.85
CA MET A 96 -6.88 3.33 -4.66
C MET A 96 -7.84 2.16 -4.91
N LYS A 97 -9.04 2.22 -4.34
CA LYS A 97 -10.10 1.22 -4.56
C LYS A 97 -10.39 1.06 -6.05
N ARG A 98 -10.68 2.16 -6.75
CA ARG A 98 -10.98 2.15 -8.19
C ARG A 98 -9.82 1.58 -9.01
N ARG A 99 -8.57 1.94 -8.72
CA ARG A 99 -7.39 1.41 -9.44
C ARG A 99 -7.23 -0.09 -9.25
N MET A 100 -7.53 -0.62 -8.06
CA MET A 100 -7.49 -2.06 -7.81
C MET A 100 -8.62 -2.79 -8.54
N GLU A 101 -9.84 -2.26 -8.48
CA GLU A 101 -10.99 -2.82 -9.21
C GLU A 101 -10.75 -2.85 -10.72
N LEU A 102 -10.14 -1.80 -11.29
CA LEU A 102 -9.79 -1.73 -12.72
C LEU A 102 -8.86 -2.85 -13.19
N ILE A 103 -8.00 -3.35 -12.31
CA ILE A 103 -7.04 -4.43 -12.64
C ILE A 103 -7.48 -5.80 -12.14
N GLY A 104 -8.75 -5.94 -11.72
CA GLY A 104 -9.32 -7.19 -11.21
C GLY A 104 -8.88 -7.56 -9.79
N GLY A 105 -8.33 -6.59 -9.05
CA GLY A 105 -7.89 -6.75 -7.67
C GLY A 105 -8.90 -6.23 -6.64
N SER A 106 -8.52 -6.33 -5.37
CA SER A 106 -9.30 -5.84 -4.22
C SER A 106 -8.48 -4.83 -3.41
N PHE A 107 -9.19 -3.97 -2.68
CA PHE A 107 -8.60 -3.04 -1.72
C PHE A 107 -9.44 -3.03 -0.44
N GLN A 108 -8.79 -3.18 0.70
CA GLN A 108 -9.41 -3.14 2.02
C GLN A 108 -8.60 -2.24 2.96
N VAL A 109 -9.32 -1.69 3.93
CA VAL A 109 -8.77 -0.81 4.96
C VAL A 109 -9.29 -1.28 6.31
N GLU A 110 -8.38 -1.42 7.25
CA GLU A 110 -8.68 -1.76 8.64
C GLU A 110 -7.93 -0.80 9.57
N ASN A 111 -8.50 -0.55 10.75
CA ASN A 111 -7.81 0.15 11.83
C ASN A 111 -7.45 -0.86 12.92
N HIS A 112 -6.16 -1.01 13.21
CA HIS A 112 -5.66 -1.91 14.25
C HIS A 112 -4.45 -1.27 14.95
N GLN A 113 -4.70 -0.39 15.94
CA GLN A 113 -3.65 0.40 16.59
C GLN A 113 -2.79 1.20 15.59
N GLY A 114 -3.45 1.73 14.56
CA GLY A 114 -2.85 2.28 13.35
C GLY A 114 -3.68 1.91 12.13
N ALA A 115 -3.21 2.26 10.93
CA ALA A 115 -3.89 1.91 9.70
C ALA A 115 -3.29 0.66 9.05
N VAL A 116 -4.15 -0.22 8.52
CA VAL A 116 -3.75 -1.36 7.70
C VAL A 116 -4.46 -1.26 6.36
N LEU A 117 -3.69 -1.21 5.28
CA LEU A 117 -4.15 -1.19 3.91
C LEU A 117 -3.75 -2.50 3.24
N LEU A 118 -4.74 -3.21 2.70
CA LEU A 118 -4.55 -4.49 2.03
C LEU A 118 -4.94 -4.38 0.56
N PHE A 119 -3.98 -4.64 -0.31
CA PHE A 119 -4.17 -4.73 -1.76
C PHE A 119 -4.00 -6.19 -2.18
N GLU A 120 -4.94 -6.72 -2.93
CA GLU A 120 -4.78 -8.04 -3.52
C GLU A 120 -5.01 -7.99 -5.02
N LEU A 121 -4.25 -8.81 -5.74
CA LEU A 121 -4.32 -8.90 -7.18
C LEU A 121 -4.15 -10.35 -7.61
N PRO A 122 -5.05 -10.92 -8.44
CA PRO A 122 -4.79 -12.20 -9.07
C PRO A 122 -3.57 -12.09 -9.98
N LEU A 123 -2.63 -13.03 -9.84
CA LEU A 123 -1.48 -13.17 -10.72
C LEU A 123 -1.98 -13.68 -12.09
#